data_AF-A0A8X8B4W1-F1
#
_entry.id   AF-A0A8X8B4W1-F1
#
_cell.length_a   1.000
_cell.length_b   1.000
_cell.length_c   1.000
_cell.angle_alpha   90.00
_cell.angle_beta   90.00
_cell.angle_gamma   90.00
#
_symmetry.space_group_name_H-M   'P 1'
#
loop_
_entity.id
_entity.type
_entity.pdbx_description
1 polymer ?
#
loop_
_entity_poly.entity_id
_entity_poly.type
_entity_poly.pdbx_seq_one_letter_code
_entity_poly.pdbx_strand_id
1 'polypeptide(L)'
;MVGLDVVAGFVAMEAEVAQQEVKHTRVWSLECKSPSKKAFVLGLIALGCLLAAHFIAVMIGRIISTITNADTLPGFEPTTTIRINMACIFLTWVVAIAGAGILTMGIWMNRESRSECGFTNKHFLSLGGRVCFLHAIVSVVMYLAFLISITSIIIW
;
A
#
# COMPACT_ATOMS: atom_id res chain seq x y z
N MET A 1 -2.63 9.53 4.66
CA MET A 1 -2.38 8.37 3.77
C MET A 1 -0.95 8.33 3.28
N VAL A 2 -0.46 9.31 2.50
CA VAL A 2 0.90 9.33 1.92
C VAL A 2 2.02 9.06 2.93
N GLY A 3 1.99 9.71 4.10
CA GLY A 3 3.00 9.47 5.15
C GLY A 3 2.99 8.02 5.68
N LEU A 4 1.82 7.39 5.78
CA LEU A 4 1.69 5.99 6.20
C LEU A 4 2.23 5.04 5.11
N ASP A 5 2.00 5.34 3.84
CA ASP A 5 2.53 4.57 2.71
C ASP A 5 4.07 4.63 2.66
N VAL A 6 4.63 5.82 2.90
CA VAL A 6 6.09 6.02 2.96
C VAL A 6 6.70 5.24 4.12
N VAL A 7 6.10 5.34 5.32
CA VAL A 7 6.52 4.56 6.49
C VAL A 7 6.40 3.05 6.20
N ALA A 8 5.31 2.60 5.60
CA ALA A 8 5.12 1.20 5.22
C ALA A 8 6.22 0.72 4.25
N GLY A 9 6.57 1.55 3.26
CA GLY A 9 7.63 1.27 2.30
C GLY A 9 8.99 1.09 2.95
N PHE A 10 9.41 2.02 3.80
CA PHE A 10 10.67 1.93 4.53
C PHE A 10 10.70 0.75 5.50
N VAL A 11 9.65 0.58 6.31
CA VAL A 11 9.55 -0.53 7.27
C VAL A 11 9.57 -1.89 6.56
N ALA A 12 8.97 -2.01 5.39
CA ALA A 12 9.04 -3.23 4.58
C ALA A 12 10.46 -3.51 4.04
N MET A 13 11.21 -2.48 3.65
CA MET A 13 12.61 -2.62 3.26
C MET A 13 13.50 -3.04 4.44
N GLU A 14 13.31 -2.41 5.61
CA GLU A 14 13.98 -2.80 6.86
C GLU A 14 13.65 -4.24 7.27
N ALA A 15 12.40 -4.67 7.05
CA ALA A 15 11.99 -6.05 7.28
C ALA A 15 12.75 -7.03 6.38
N GLU A 16 13.00 -6.67 5.12
CA GLU A 16 13.81 -7.48 4.20
C GLU A 16 15.28 -7.54 4.66
N VAL A 17 15.87 -6.43 5.08
CA VAL A 17 17.25 -6.39 5.62
C VAL A 17 17.37 -7.27 6.87
N ALA A 18 16.45 -7.12 7.83
CA ALA A 18 16.39 -7.96 9.02
C ALA A 18 16.15 -9.45 8.70
N GLN A 19 15.53 -9.74 7.55
CA GLN A 19 15.38 -11.09 7.05
C GLN A 19 16.68 -11.61 6.38
N GLN A 20 17.53 -10.74 5.85
CA GLN A 20 18.83 -11.07 5.25
C GLN A 20 19.95 -11.23 6.28
N GLU A 21 19.95 -10.48 7.39
CA GLU A 21 20.99 -10.63 8.44
C GLU A 21 21.04 -12.03 9.05
N VAL A 22 19.86 -12.64 9.28
CA VAL A 22 19.73 -14.02 9.80
C VAL A 22 20.30 -15.05 8.80
N LYS A 23 20.42 -14.68 7.53
CA LYS A 23 20.99 -15.53 6.48
C LYS A 23 22.52 -15.55 6.51
N HIS A 24 23.17 -14.42 6.83
CA HIS A 24 24.63 -14.31 6.79
C HIS A 24 25.33 -14.97 7.97
N THR A 25 24.64 -15.12 9.11
CA THR A 25 25.19 -15.75 10.32
C THR A 25 25.07 -17.28 10.36
N ARG A 26 24.25 -17.90 9.50
CA ARG A 26 24.09 -19.36 9.39
C ARG A 26 24.51 -19.86 8.01
N VAL A 27 25.82 -20.03 7.82
CA VAL A 27 26.47 -20.42 6.54
C VAL A 27 26.25 -21.90 6.17
N TRP A 28 25.42 -22.66 6.88
CA TRP A 28 25.20 -24.09 6.57
C TRP A 28 23.71 -24.45 6.51
N SER A 29 23.13 -24.36 5.30
CA SER A 29 22.15 -25.28 4.68
C SER A 29 21.23 -24.53 3.70
N LEU A 30 21.12 -25.07 2.49
CA LEU A 30 20.61 -24.41 1.31
C LEU A 30 19.08 -24.48 1.11
N GLU A 31 18.31 -25.14 1.97
CA GLU A 31 16.85 -25.28 1.75
C GLU A 31 15.97 -24.67 2.85
N CYS A 32 16.54 -24.19 3.97
CA CYS A 32 15.77 -23.77 5.14
C CYS A 32 16.09 -22.38 5.67
N LYS A 33 15.38 -21.36 5.18
CA LYS A 33 15.47 -20.01 5.74
C LYS A 33 14.78 -19.96 7.11
N SER A 34 15.55 -19.83 8.20
CA SER A 34 14.96 -19.65 9.52
C SER A 34 14.14 -18.36 9.60
N PRO A 35 12.94 -18.39 10.22
CA PRO A 35 12.08 -17.23 10.35
C PRO A 35 12.76 -16.12 11.18
N SER A 36 12.65 -14.87 10.74
CA SER A 36 13.12 -13.71 11.49
C SER A 36 11.94 -13.04 12.21
N LYS A 37 11.90 -13.13 13.54
CA LYS A 37 10.88 -12.47 14.37
C LYS A 37 10.84 -10.96 14.13
N LYS A 38 11.99 -10.32 13.94
CA LYS A 38 12.10 -8.90 13.62
C LYS A 38 11.46 -8.59 12.26
N ALA A 39 11.76 -9.37 11.22
CA ALA A 39 11.16 -9.20 9.90
C ALA A 39 9.64 -9.43 9.91
N PHE A 40 9.16 -10.41 10.70
CA PHE A 40 7.72 -10.66 10.88
C PHE A 40 6.99 -9.45 11.48
N VAL A 41 7.52 -8.89 12.58
CA VAL A 41 6.90 -7.73 13.25
C VAL A 41 6.95 -6.49 12.35
N LEU A 42 8.07 -6.21 11.71
CA LEU A 42 8.19 -5.08 10.77
C LEU A 42 7.23 -5.26 9.58
N GLY A 43 7.13 -6.47 9.02
CA GLY A 43 6.17 -6.76 7.96
C GLY A 43 4.71 -6.50 8.38
N LEU A 44 4.31 -6.90 9.60
CA LEU A 44 2.99 -6.61 10.15
C LEU A 44 2.73 -5.11 10.30
N ILE A 45 3.73 -4.35 10.77
CA ILE A 45 3.64 -2.89 10.87
C ILE A 45 3.44 -2.28 9.47
N ALA A 46 4.23 -2.71 8.48
CA ALA A 46 4.10 -2.23 7.11
C ALA A 46 2.71 -2.53 6.51
N LEU A 47 2.20 -3.76 6.71
CA LEU A 47 0.85 -4.15 6.28
C LEU A 47 -0.23 -3.29 6.97
N GLY A 48 -0.11 -3.08 8.29
CA GLY A 48 -1.03 -2.23 9.05
C GLY A 48 -1.04 -0.79 8.55
N CYS A 49 0.13 -0.21 8.28
CA CYS A 49 0.25 1.14 7.73
C CYS A 49 -0.39 1.25 6.33
N LEU A 50 -0.17 0.27 5.44
CA LEU A 50 -0.80 0.25 4.11
C LEU A 50 -2.32 0.16 4.20
N LEU A 51 -2.86 -0.71 5.06
CA LEU A 51 -4.31 -0.85 5.25
C LEU A 51 -4.94 0.44 5.81
N ALA A 52 -4.28 1.07 6.78
CA ALA A 52 -4.72 2.35 7.33
C ALA A 52 -4.67 3.47 6.28
N ALA A 53 -3.60 3.51 5.46
CA ALA A 53 -3.47 4.46 4.37
C ALA A 53 -4.58 4.28 3.32
N HIS A 54 -4.84 3.04 2.92
CA HIS A 54 -5.89 2.70 1.96
C HIS A 54 -7.28 3.06 2.48
N PHE A 55 -7.58 2.77 3.75
CA PHE A 55 -8.85 3.15 4.38
C PHE A 55 -9.09 4.67 4.32
N ILE A 56 -8.06 5.47 4.65
CA ILE A 56 -8.14 6.94 4.54
C ILE A 56 -8.38 7.37 3.09
N ALA A 57 -7.68 6.76 2.12
CA ALA A 57 -7.85 7.09 0.70
C ALA A 57 -9.28 6.79 0.21
N VAL A 58 -9.86 5.66 0.61
CA VAL A 58 -11.25 5.30 0.29
C VAL A 58 -12.24 6.27 0.92
N MET A 59 -12.05 6.67 2.17
CA MET A 59 -12.92 7.64 2.85
C MET A 59 -12.93 9.00 2.11
N ILE A 60 -11.76 9.50 1.70
CA ILE A 60 -11.65 10.72 0.90
C ILE A 60 -12.37 10.54 -0.44
N GLY A 61 -12.09 9.44 -1.16
CA GLY A 61 -12.73 9.15 -2.45
C GLY A 61 -14.26 9.13 -2.40
N ARG A 62 -14.84 8.59 -1.32
CA ARG A 62 -16.30 8.58 -1.09
C ARG A 62 -16.87 9.97 -0.85
N ILE A 63 -16.21 10.78 -0.01
CA ILE A 63 -16.65 12.17 0.27
C ILE A 63 -16.74 12.96 -1.04
N ILE A 64 -15.75 12.81 -1.93
CA ILE A 64 -15.72 13.47 -3.24
C ILE A 64 -16.94 13.07 -4.07
N SER A 65 -17.15 11.77 -4.21
CA SER A 65 -18.28 11.23 -4.97
C SER A 65 -19.60 11.80 -4.44
N THR A 66 -19.78 11.86 -3.11
CA THR A 66 -20.99 12.43 -2.51
C THR A 66 -21.16 13.92 -2.82
N ILE A 67 -20.12 14.74 -2.69
CA ILE A 67 -20.18 16.18 -2.98
C ILE A 67 -20.51 16.42 -4.46
N THR A 68 -19.77 15.77 -5.37
CA THR A 68 -19.95 15.99 -6.82
C THR A 68 -21.30 15.48 -7.33
N ASN A 69 -21.88 14.45 -6.73
CA ASN A 69 -23.22 13.96 -7.09
C ASN A 69 -24.34 14.87 -6.52
N ALA A 70 -24.11 15.56 -5.40
CA ALA A 70 -25.07 16.50 -4.83
C ALA A 70 -25.18 17.79 -5.66
N ASP A 71 -24.08 18.22 -6.29
CA ASP A 71 -24.02 19.43 -7.11
C ASP A 71 -24.39 19.21 -8.59
N THR A 72 -24.61 17.95 -9.02
CA THR A 72 -25.05 17.65 -10.39
C THR A 72 -26.52 18.03 -10.61
N LEU A 73 -26.73 19.26 -11.09
CA LEU A 73 -27.91 19.60 -11.89
C LEU A 73 -28.02 18.66 -13.12
N PRO A 74 -29.24 18.28 -13.53
CA PRO A 74 -29.43 17.40 -14.70
C PRO A 74 -28.91 18.09 -15.96
N GLY A 75 -27.80 17.59 -16.51
CA GLY A 75 -27.19 18.07 -17.75
C GLY A 75 -25.69 18.41 -17.71
N PHE A 76 -25.02 18.28 -16.56
CA PHE A 76 -23.58 18.57 -16.44
C PHE A 76 -22.72 17.36 -16.87
N GLU A 77 -21.90 17.54 -17.91
CA GLU A 77 -20.89 16.58 -18.36
C GLU A 77 -19.88 16.28 -17.22
N PRO A 78 -19.43 15.03 -17.03
CA PRO A 78 -18.47 14.71 -15.99
C PRO A 78 -17.15 15.45 -16.26
N THR A 79 -16.78 16.37 -15.35
CA THR A 79 -15.51 17.08 -15.45
C THR A 79 -14.35 16.08 -15.51
N THR A 80 -13.28 16.42 -16.23
CA THR A 80 -12.07 15.58 -16.34
C THR A 80 -11.56 15.14 -14.95
N THR A 81 -11.73 15.98 -13.94
CA THR A 81 -11.36 15.74 -12.55
C THR A 81 -12.12 14.59 -11.89
N ILE A 82 -13.42 14.45 -12.14
CA ILE A 82 -14.25 13.34 -11.62
C ILE A 82 -13.76 12.01 -12.20
N ARG A 83 -13.48 11.97 -13.51
CA ARG A 83 -12.93 10.79 -14.17
C ARG A 83 -11.56 10.40 -13.61
N ILE A 84 -10.67 11.37 -13.40
CA ILE A 84 -9.36 11.14 -12.77
C ILE A 84 -9.55 10.57 -11.36
N ASN A 85 -10.44 11.14 -10.55
CA ASN A 85 -10.68 10.66 -9.20
C ASN A 85 -11.16 9.20 -9.18
N MET A 86 -12.14 8.84 -10.03
CA MET A 86 -12.62 7.46 -10.14
C MET A 86 -11.52 6.49 -10.59
N ALA A 87 -10.70 6.88 -11.58
CA ALA A 87 -9.58 6.08 -12.04
C ALA A 87 -8.52 5.91 -10.93
N CYS A 88 -8.21 6.95 -10.17
CA CYS A 88 -7.29 6.88 -9.05
C CYS A 88 -7.82 5.96 -7.94
N ILE A 89 -9.11 6.03 -7.59
CA ILE A 89 -9.72 5.13 -6.61
C ILE A 89 -9.60 3.67 -7.08
N PHE A 90 -9.91 3.38 -8.34
CA PHE A 90 -9.74 2.03 -8.86
C PHE A 90 -8.28 1.55 -8.78
N LEU A 91 -7.33 2.40 -9.16
CA LEU A 91 -5.90 2.10 -9.08
C LEU A 91 -5.43 1.89 -7.64
N THR A 92 -5.89 2.68 -6.66
CA THR A 92 -5.50 2.48 -5.26
C THR A 92 -5.97 1.13 -4.72
N TRP A 93 -7.15 0.64 -5.11
CA TRP A 93 -7.60 -0.71 -4.77
C TRP A 93 -6.70 -1.79 -5.36
N VAL A 94 -6.37 -1.71 -6.65
CA VAL A 94 -5.49 -2.68 -7.32
C VAL A 94 -4.12 -2.71 -6.64
N VAL A 95 -3.53 -1.54 -6.41
CA VAL A 95 -2.20 -1.41 -5.78
C VAL A 95 -2.24 -1.87 -4.32
N ALA A 96 -3.29 -1.54 -3.57
CA ALA A 96 -3.43 -1.96 -2.17
C ALA A 96 -3.57 -3.48 -2.04
N ILE A 97 -4.41 -4.13 -2.88
CA ILE A 97 -4.54 -5.59 -2.87
C ILE A 97 -3.21 -6.26 -3.23
N ALA A 98 -2.54 -5.79 -4.29
CA ALA A 98 -1.25 -6.31 -4.69
C ALA A 98 -0.21 -6.15 -3.56
N GLY A 99 -0.10 -4.95 -2.98
CA GLY A 99 0.83 -4.64 -1.90
C GLY A 99 0.57 -5.47 -0.65
N ALA A 100 -0.69 -5.54 -0.21
CA ALA A 100 -1.10 -6.32 0.96
C ALA A 100 -0.86 -7.82 0.75
N GLY A 101 -1.16 -8.35 -0.44
CA GLY A 101 -0.90 -9.75 -0.78
C GLY A 101 0.59 -10.08 -0.74
N ILE A 102 1.42 -9.25 -1.38
CA ILE A 102 2.88 -9.43 -1.41
C ILE A 102 3.49 -9.30 0.01
N LEU A 103 3.07 -8.31 0.80
CA LEU A 103 3.50 -8.15 2.19
C LEU A 103 3.07 -9.33 3.06
N THR A 104 1.83 -9.80 2.93
CA THR A 104 1.31 -10.95 3.67
C THR A 104 2.10 -12.22 3.36
N MET A 105 2.45 -12.44 2.09
CA MET A 105 3.36 -13.53 1.71
C MET A 105 4.72 -13.35 2.39
N GLY A 106 5.31 -12.15 2.35
CA GLY A 106 6.55 -11.84 3.07
C GLY A 106 6.48 -12.12 4.58
N ILE A 107 5.39 -11.73 5.24
CA ILE A 107 5.14 -11.96 6.67
C ILE A 107 5.00 -13.46 6.96
N TRP A 108 4.20 -14.17 6.16
CA TRP A 108 3.96 -15.61 6.31
C TRP A 108 5.27 -16.41 6.23
N MET A 109 6.15 -16.02 5.31
CA MET A 109 7.48 -16.65 5.16
C MET A 109 8.41 -16.39 6.35
N ASN A 110 8.11 -15.41 7.21
CA ASN A 110 8.89 -15.07 8.41
C ASN A 110 8.21 -15.50 9.73
N ARG A 111 7.08 -16.22 9.67
CA ARG A 111 6.36 -16.69 10.85
C ARG A 111 7.10 -17.84 11.54
N GLU A 112 7.23 -17.76 12.86
CA GLU A 112 7.98 -18.73 13.69
C GLU A 112 7.35 -20.13 13.71
N SER A 113 6.02 -20.23 13.70
CA SER A 113 5.29 -21.50 13.77
C SER A 113 5.18 -22.25 12.43
N ARG A 114 6.06 -21.94 11.46
CA ARG A 114 5.99 -22.53 10.12
C ARG A 114 6.69 -23.90 10.13
N SER A 115 5.93 -24.95 9.82
CA SER A 115 6.40 -26.35 9.85
C SER A 115 7.30 -26.73 8.66
N GLU A 116 7.22 -26.01 7.54
CA GLU A 116 7.96 -26.31 6.32
C GLU A 116 8.80 -25.13 5.86
N CYS A 117 10.06 -25.39 5.50
CA CYS A 117 10.88 -24.44 4.79
C CYS A 117 10.44 -24.32 3.34
N GLY A 118 9.61 -23.33 3.06
CA GLY A 118 9.33 -22.98 1.68
C GLY A 118 10.36 -22.03 1.08
N PHE A 119 10.52 -22.20 -0.23
CA PHE A 119 11.32 -21.36 -1.12
C PHE A 119 10.95 -19.89 -0.94
N THR A 120 11.81 -19.11 -0.29
CA THR A 120 11.57 -17.67 -0.12
C THR A 120 12.22 -16.92 -1.25
N ASN A 121 11.42 -16.45 -2.21
CA ASN A 121 11.90 -15.45 -3.15
C ASN A 121 12.33 -14.21 -2.34
N LYS A 122 13.55 -13.74 -2.57
CA LYS A 122 14.27 -12.85 -1.65
C LYS A 122 13.60 -11.48 -1.47
N HIS A 123 12.65 -11.16 -2.35
CA HIS A 123 12.19 -9.79 -2.58
C HIS A 123 10.74 -9.53 -2.21
N PHE A 124 10.01 -10.45 -1.57
CA PHE A 124 8.59 -10.20 -1.25
C PHE A 124 8.40 -8.95 -0.39
N LEU A 125 9.15 -8.78 0.70
CA LEU A 125 9.05 -7.59 1.54
C LEU A 125 9.48 -6.31 0.80
N SER A 126 10.58 -6.35 0.03
CA SER A 126 11.00 -5.23 -0.85
C SER A 126 9.92 -4.84 -1.85
N LEU A 127 9.37 -5.84 -2.54
CA LEU A 127 8.41 -5.66 -3.61
C LEU A 127 7.12 -5.09 -3.04
N GLY A 128 6.67 -5.60 -1.89
CA GLY A 128 5.57 -5.03 -1.13
C GLY A 128 5.84 -3.56 -0.77
N GLY A 129 7.03 -3.25 -0.27
CA GLY A 129 7.44 -1.88 0.04
C GLY A 129 7.44 -0.93 -1.17
N ARG A 130 7.93 -1.40 -2.33
CA ARG A 130 7.85 -0.63 -3.60
C ARG A 130 6.41 -0.37 -4.02
N VAL A 131 5.52 -1.35 -3.82
CA VAL A 131 4.09 -1.20 -4.10
C VAL A 131 3.43 -0.21 -3.12
N CYS A 132 3.86 -0.14 -1.85
CA CYS A 132 3.43 0.92 -0.92
C CYS A 132 3.80 2.32 -1.44
N PHE A 133 5.02 2.52 -1.96
CA PHE A 133 5.39 3.82 -2.56
C PHE A 133 4.55 4.15 -3.81
N LEU A 134 4.21 3.16 -4.64
CA LEU A 134 3.27 3.35 -5.74
C LEU A 134 1.88 3.77 -5.23
N HIS A 135 1.39 3.16 -4.14
CA HIS A 135 0.13 3.56 -3.51
C HIS A 135 0.17 5.02 -3.04
N ALA A 136 1.31 5.47 -2.48
CA ALA A 136 1.54 6.86 -2.10
C ALA A 136 1.40 7.82 -3.29
N ILE A 137 2.03 7.49 -4.43
CA ILE A 137 2.00 8.32 -5.64
C ILE A 137 0.57 8.45 -6.17
N VAL A 138 -0.17 7.35 -6.30
CA VAL A 138 -1.57 7.37 -6.76
C VAL A 138 -2.43 8.19 -5.79
N SER A 139 -2.19 8.05 -4.48
CA SER A 139 -2.90 8.80 -3.44
C SER A 139 -2.66 10.32 -3.52
N VAL A 140 -1.44 10.76 -3.87
CA VAL A 140 -1.14 12.19 -4.10
C VAL A 140 -1.94 12.73 -5.29
N VAL A 141 -1.95 11.99 -6.42
CA VAL A 141 -2.70 12.41 -7.61
C VAL A 141 -4.20 12.53 -7.30
N MET A 142 -4.75 11.55 -6.58
CA MET A 142 -6.14 11.59 -6.11
C MET A 142 -6.42 12.83 -5.25
N TYR A 143 -5.53 13.14 -4.30
CA TYR A 143 -5.68 14.30 -3.41
C TYR A 143 -5.56 15.64 -4.14
N LEU A 144 -4.70 15.75 -5.14
CA LEU A 144 -4.60 16.96 -5.97
C LEU A 144 -5.84 17.15 -6.84
N ALA A 145 -6.34 16.08 -7.46
CA ALA A 145 -7.58 16.11 -8.22
C ALA A 145 -8.75 16.56 -7.33
N PHE A 146 -8.80 16.08 -6.09
CA PHE A 146 -9.76 16.52 -5.09
C PHE A 146 -9.70 18.03 -4.82
N LEU A 147 -8.51 18.56 -4.50
CA LEU A 147 -8.34 19.98 -4.21
C LEU A 147 -8.79 20.84 -5.38
N ILE A 148 -8.37 20.49 -6.60
CA ILE A 148 -8.77 21.19 -7.83
C ILE A 148 -10.30 21.20 -7.97
N SER A 149 -10.94 20.03 -7.81
CA SER A 149 -12.40 19.90 -7.91
C SER A 149 -13.13 20.79 -6.90
N ILE A 150 -12.69 20.85 -5.65
CA ILE A 150 -13.29 21.72 -4.63
C ILE A 150 -13.14 23.19 -5.01
N THR A 151 -11.93 23.65 -5.38
CA THR A 151 -11.73 25.05 -5.75
C THR A 151 -12.60 25.45 -6.93
N SER A 152 -12.77 24.57 -7.93
CA SER A 152 -13.65 24.85 -9.07
C SER A 152 -15.12 25.00 -8.67
N ILE A 153 -15.58 24.28 -7.64
CA ILE A 153 -16.95 24.38 -7.11
C ILE A 153 -17.13 25.65 -6.27
N ILE A 154 -16.14 26.07 -5.48
CA ILE A 154 -16.25 27.26 -4.62
C ILE A 154 -16.19 28.58 -5.42
N ILE A 155 -15.49 28.59 -6.55
CA ILE A 155 -15.29 29.80 -7.37
C ILE A 155 -16.50 30.09 -8.28
N TRP A 156 -17.38 29.11 -8.49
CA TRP A 156 -18.62 29.21 -9.27
C TRP A 156 -19.85 29.24 -8.37
#